data_AF-A0A8K0H5A2-F1
#
_entry.id   AF-A0A8K0H5A2-F1
#
_cell.length_a   1.000
_cell.length_b   1.000
_cell.length_c   1.000
_cell.angle_alpha   90.00
_cell.angle_beta   90.00
_cell.angle_gamma   90.00
#
_symmetry.space_group_name_H-M   'P 1'
#
loop_
_entity.id
_entity.type
_entity.pdbx_description
1 polymer ?
#
loop_
_entity_poly.entity_id
_entity_poly.type
_entity_poly.pdbx_seq_one_letter_code
_entity_poly.pdbx_strand_id
1 'polypeptide(L)'
;MSRNLRKLMQLGRGSYGIVHLAVPINPTFSTKACAAVKSSMLEHSSILQKEDRVSQLMLVQLSKDRGSLFDMIQSYGRSIPEQKVKIYTRMMLKGLCCIHQKGYVHCDLKPKNIIVFVNDHGVKQLKIADFGMTKEPGREEETNSNEEPELYLPQNMSEKGKDFLRKCLVRDPRKRWTAKMLLNHPFAVEGHTLSLMEQVRCSYNF
;
A
#
# COMPACT_ATOMS: atom_id res chain seq x y z
N MET A 1 5.28 16.60 -15.06
CA MET A 1 5.82 16.00 -16.29
C MET A 1 4.77 15.11 -16.99
N SER A 2 3.64 15.66 -17.48
CA SER A 2 2.47 14.85 -17.92
C SER A 2 2.23 14.77 -19.44
N ARG A 3 3.18 15.17 -20.30
CA ARG A 3 2.88 15.37 -21.74
C ARG A 3 2.69 14.08 -22.56
N ASN A 4 3.00 12.90 -22.01
CA ASN A 4 2.96 11.62 -22.74
C ASN A 4 1.83 10.67 -22.30
N LEU A 5 0.88 11.11 -21.47
CA LEU A 5 -0.18 10.27 -20.90
C LEU A 5 -1.57 10.84 -21.21
N ARG A 6 -2.46 10.03 -21.81
CA ARG A 6 -3.88 10.34 -22.02
C ARG A 6 -4.71 9.87 -20.83
N LYS A 7 -5.38 10.79 -20.14
CA LYS A 7 -6.31 10.48 -19.04
C LYS A 7 -7.56 9.77 -19.59
N LEU A 8 -7.97 8.68 -18.95
CA LEU A 8 -9.09 7.82 -19.34
C LEU A 8 -10.30 7.98 -18.40
N MET A 9 -10.08 7.95 -17.08
CA MET A 9 -11.14 8.06 -16.09
C MET A 9 -10.60 8.65 -14.79
N GLN A 10 -11.43 9.35 -14.03
CA GLN A 10 -11.12 9.74 -12.66
C GLN A 10 -11.28 8.51 -11.75
N LEU A 11 -10.21 8.16 -11.02
CA LEU A 11 -10.20 7.07 -10.05
C LEU A 11 -10.60 7.55 -8.64
N GLY A 12 -10.38 8.82 -8.34
CA GLY A 12 -10.72 9.39 -7.04
C GLY A 12 -10.24 10.82 -6.87
N ARG A 13 -10.71 11.47 -5.81
CA ARG A 13 -10.30 12.82 -5.42
C ARG A 13 -9.64 12.74 -4.04
N GLY A 14 -8.39 13.15 -3.95
CA GLY A 14 -7.67 13.31 -2.68
C GLY A 14 -7.58 14.78 -2.29
N SER A 15 -7.03 15.06 -1.11
CA SER A 15 -6.93 16.41 -0.53
C SER A 15 -6.19 17.44 -1.42
N TYR A 16 -5.35 16.96 -2.35
CA TYR A 16 -4.46 17.81 -3.15
C TYR A 16 -4.62 17.63 -4.67
N GLY A 17 -5.66 16.91 -5.13
CA GLY A 17 -5.90 16.74 -6.56
C GLY A 17 -6.77 15.54 -6.92
N ILE A 18 -6.95 15.35 -8.22
CA ILE A 18 -7.75 14.28 -8.80
C ILE A 18 -6.82 13.22 -9.39
N VAL A 19 -6.98 11.98 -8.95
CA VAL A 19 -6.27 10.83 -9.52
C VAL A 19 -7.03 10.36 -10.74
N HIS A 20 -6.35 10.34 -11.88
CA HIS A 20 -6.87 9.81 -13.13
C HIS A 20 -6.14 8.52 -13.48
N LEU A 21 -6.86 7.57 -14.05
CA LEU A 21 -6.24 6.54 -14.86
C LEU A 21 -5.77 7.18 -16.16
N ALA A 22 -4.56 6.89 -16.60
CA ALA A 22 -4.03 7.35 -17.88
C ALA A 22 -3.28 6.23 -18.61
N VAL A 23 -3.20 6.34 -19.92
CA VAL A 23 -2.40 5.44 -20.79
C VAL A 23 -1.34 6.23 -21.53
N PRO A 24 -0.20 5.61 -21.88
CA PRO A 24 0.76 6.22 -22.82
C PRO A 24 0.07 6.64 -24.11
N ILE A 25 0.33 7.87 -24.57
CA ILE A 25 -0.22 8.39 -25.84
C ILE A 25 0.36 7.60 -27.02
N ASN A 26 1.61 7.11 -26.89
CA ASN A 26 2.27 6.25 -27.86
C ASN A 26 2.58 4.88 -27.22
N PRO A 27 1.67 3.89 -27.31
CA PRO A 27 1.96 2.55 -26.83
C PRO A 27 2.97 1.89 -27.78
N THR A 28 4.23 1.78 -27.38
CA THR A 28 5.13 0.79 -28.01
C THR A 28 4.49 -0.58 -27.83
N PHE A 29 4.26 -1.28 -28.95
CA PHE A 29 3.56 -2.56 -29.03
C PHE A 29 4.04 -3.57 -27.98
N SER A 30 3.35 -3.63 -26.83
CA SER A 30 3.33 -4.74 -25.86
C SER A 30 2.62 -4.34 -24.56
N THR A 31 2.65 -3.07 -24.15
CA THR A 31 2.17 -2.72 -22.80
C THR A 31 0.72 -2.25 -22.77
N LYS A 32 -0.19 -3.12 -22.33
CA LYS A 32 -1.51 -2.76 -21.73
C LYS A 32 -1.36 -1.98 -20.39
N ALA A 33 -0.25 -1.27 -20.20
CA ALA A 33 0.06 -0.59 -18.96
C ALA A 33 -0.77 0.70 -18.86
N CYS A 34 -1.57 0.79 -17.81
CA CYS A 34 -2.18 2.04 -17.40
C CYS A 34 -1.41 2.58 -16.19
N ALA A 35 -1.31 3.89 -16.08
CA ALA A 35 -0.74 4.57 -14.92
C ALA A 35 -1.87 5.27 -14.16
N ALA A 36 -1.83 5.21 -12.83
CA ALA A 36 -2.59 6.16 -12.03
C ALA A 36 -1.77 7.46 -11.97
N VAL A 37 -2.31 8.53 -12.54
CA VAL A 37 -1.67 9.84 -12.63
C VAL A 37 -2.48 10.83 -11.81
N LYS A 38 -1.85 11.42 -10.80
CA LYS A 38 -2.47 12.48 -10.01
C LYS A 38 -2.32 13.80 -10.76
N SER A 39 -3.43 14.50 -10.99
CA SER A 39 -3.44 15.84 -11.57
C SER A 39 -4.00 16.84 -10.56
N SER A 40 -3.25 17.90 -10.31
CA SER A 40 -3.66 19.03 -9.48
C SER A 40 -4.15 20.19 -10.34
N MET A 41 -4.95 21.07 -9.74
CA MET A 41 -5.42 22.33 -10.33
C MET A 41 -4.38 23.46 -10.23
N LEU A 42 -3.26 23.25 -9.55
CA LEU A 42 -2.20 24.25 -9.37
C LEU A 42 -0.94 23.78 -10.10
N GLU A 43 -0.66 24.35 -11.27
CA GLU A 43 0.44 23.93 -12.16
C GLU A 43 1.85 24.09 -11.56
N HIS A 44 1.99 24.68 -10.37
CA HIS A 44 3.28 24.98 -9.72
C HIS A 44 3.41 24.49 -8.27
N SER A 45 2.62 23.50 -7.83
CA SER A 45 2.80 22.94 -6.49
C SER A 45 4.06 22.06 -6.41
N SER A 46 4.99 22.40 -5.52
CA SER A 46 6.16 21.57 -5.19
C SER A 46 5.77 20.14 -4.79
N ILE A 47 4.54 19.92 -4.30
CA ILE A 47 3.97 18.62 -3.95
C ILE A 47 3.77 17.73 -5.19
N LEU A 48 3.44 18.29 -6.36
CA LEU A 48 3.31 17.52 -7.60
C LEU A 48 4.65 17.00 -8.11
N GLN A 49 5.72 17.74 -7.90
CA GLN A 49 7.07 17.27 -8.23
C GLN A 49 7.51 16.14 -7.28
N LYS A 50 7.07 16.18 -6.02
CA LYS A 50 7.27 15.08 -5.05
C LYS A 50 6.52 13.82 -5.47
N GLU A 51 5.28 13.97 -5.91
CA GLU A 51 4.46 12.85 -6.36
C GLU A 51 4.90 12.30 -7.72
N ASP A 52 5.33 13.11 -8.70
CA ASP A 52 5.83 12.61 -10.00
C ASP A 52 7.06 11.68 -9.84
N ARG A 53 7.96 11.96 -8.87
CA ARG A 53 9.14 11.12 -8.57
C ARG A 53 8.80 9.80 -7.87
N VAL A 54 7.72 9.76 -7.09
CA VAL A 54 7.24 8.54 -6.42
C VAL A 54 6.27 7.75 -7.30
N SER A 55 5.48 8.43 -8.15
CA SER A 55 4.42 7.86 -8.99
C SER A 55 4.96 7.05 -10.18
N GLN A 56 6.18 7.34 -10.67
CA GLN A 56 6.83 6.53 -11.70
C GLN A 56 7.12 5.08 -11.26
N LEU A 57 7.05 4.77 -9.96
CA LEU A 57 7.25 3.41 -9.44
C LEU A 57 5.96 2.56 -9.39
N MET A 58 4.78 3.13 -9.66
CA MET A 58 3.52 2.40 -9.66
C MET A 58 2.97 2.16 -11.07
N LEU A 59 3.59 1.22 -11.79
CA LEU A 59 2.92 0.53 -12.89
C LEU A 59 1.66 -0.19 -12.33
N VAL A 60 0.49 0.20 -12.82
CA VAL A 60 -0.81 -0.39 -12.45
C VAL A 60 -1.34 -1.19 -13.63
N GLN A 61 -1.18 -2.51 -13.57
CA GLN A 61 -1.89 -3.41 -14.47
C GLN A 61 -3.35 -3.51 -14.01
N LEU A 62 -4.30 -3.36 -14.95
CA LEU A 62 -5.72 -3.22 -14.69
C LEU A 62 -6.41 -4.53 -14.28
N SER A 63 -7.26 -4.48 -13.26
CA SER A 63 -8.36 -5.43 -13.02
C SER A 63 -9.67 -4.69 -12.78
N LYS A 64 -10.80 -5.32 -13.14
CA LYS A 64 -12.14 -4.70 -13.16
C LYS A 64 -12.76 -4.50 -11.77
N ASP A 65 -12.34 -5.26 -10.76
CA ASP A 65 -12.81 -5.12 -9.37
C ASP A 65 -11.89 -4.16 -8.61
N ARG A 66 -12.38 -2.94 -8.32
CA ARG A 66 -11.60 -1.88 -7.65
C ARG A 66 -12.18 -1.59 -6.26
N GLY A 67 -11.30 -1.53 -5.27
CA GLY A 67 -11.62 -1.06 -3.93
C GLY A 67 -10.35 -0.81 -3.12
N SER A 68 -10.48 -0.04 -2.05
CA SER A 68 -9.46 0.08 -1.02
C SER A 68 -9.49 -1.14 -0.09
N LEU A 69 -8.44 -1.32 0.72
CA LEU A 69 -8.44 -2.32 1.78
C LEU A 69 -9.58 -2.06 2.77
N PHE A 70 -9.99 -0.80 2.95
CA PHE A 70 -11.19 -0.46 3.72
C PHE A 70 -12.45 -1.12 3.12
N ASP A 71 -12.66 -0.99 1.81
CA ASP A 71 -13.81 -1.58 1.13
C ASP A 71 -13.79 -3.11 1.21
N MET A 72 -12.60 -3.71 1.09
CA MET A 72 -12.43 -5.15 1.27
C MET A 72 -12.75 -5.59 2.71
N ILE A 73 -12.33 -4.85 3.73
CA ILE A 73 -12.68 -5.18 5.12
C ILE A 73 -14.20 -5.16 5.32
N GLN A 74 -14.88 -4.17 4.71
CA GLN A 74 -16.34 -4.06 4.78
C GLN A 74 -17.02 -5.25 4.09
N SER A 75 -16.53 -5.70 2.93
CA SER A 75 -17.09 -6.87 2.24
C SER A 75 -16.92 -8.18 3.01
N TYR A 76 -15.97 -8.23 3.96
CA TYR A 76 -15.77 -9.37 4.86
C TYR A 76 -16.62 -9.28 6.16
N GLY A 77 -17.57 -8.36 6.25
CA GLY A 77 -18.36 -8.17 7.48
C GLY A 77 -17.52 -7.54 8.60
N ARG A 78 -16.59 -6.65 8.25
CA ARG A 78 -15.71 -5.89 9.16
C ARG A 78 -14.56 -6.68 9.80
N SER A 79 -14.40 -7.97 9.49
CA SER A 79 -13.31 -8.80 10.00
C SER A 79 -12.79 -9.77 8.95
N ILE A 80 -11.48 -9.72 8.68
CA ILE A 80 -10.83 -10.61 7.71
C ILE A 80 -10.24 -11.83 8.45
N PRO A 81 -10.37 -13.05 7.91
CA PRO A 81 -9.72 -14.23 8.47
C PRO A 81 -8.20 -14.06 8.63
N GLU A 82 -7.64 -14.50 9.77
CA GLU A 82 -6.24 -14.25 10.11
C GLU A 82 -5.26 -14.78 9.05
N GLN A 83 -5.58 -15.90 8.40
CA GLN A 83 -4.79 -16.44 7.29
C GLN A 83 -4.59 -15.41 6.16
N LYS A 84 -5.64 -14.67 5.80
CA LYS A 84 -5.57 -13.59 4.81
C LYS A 84 -4.87 -12.35 5.36
N VAL A 85 -5.08 -12.04 6.65
CA VAL A 85 -4.35 -10.94 7.32
C VAL A 85 -2.83 -11.17 7.25
N LYS A 86 -2.33 -12.39 7.43
CA LYS A 86 -0.90 -12.72 7.32
C LYS A 86 -0.36 -12.43 5.91
N ILE A 87 -1.07 -12.86 4.88
CA ILE A 87 -0.70 -12.61 3.46
C ILE A 87 -0.64 -11.10 3.19
N TYR A 88 -1.70 -10.38 3.52
CA TYR A 88 -1.82 -8.94 3.30
C TYR A 88 -0.79 -8.13 4.10
N THR A 89 -0.52 -8.52 5.34
CA THR A 89 0.52 -7.92 6.19
C THR A 89 1.89 -8.02 5.52
N ARG A 90 2.24 -9.19 4.96
CA ARG A 90 3.52 -9.36 4.26
C ARG A 90 3.63 -8.44 3.04
N MET A 91 2.55 -8.28 2.27
CA MET A 91 2.53 -7.40 1.08
C MET A 91 2.71 -5.94 1.47
N MET A 92 2.02 -5.51 2.53
CA MET A 92 2.16 -4.19 3.13
C MET A 92 3.61 -3.93 3.58
N LEU A 93 4.23 -4.86 4.30
CA LEU A 93 5.61 -4.74 4.75
C LEU A 93 6.62 -4.65 3.59
N LYS A 94 6.39 -5.40 2.49
CA LYS A 94 7.21 -5.28 1.27
C LYS A 94 7.11 -3.89 0.65
N GLY A 95 5.89 -3.34 0.56
CA GLY A 95 5.67 -1.97 0.10
C GLY A 95 6.40 -0.94 0.97
N LEU A 96 6.28 -1.08 2.30
CA LEU A 96 6.97 -0.19 3.25
C LEU A 96 8.49 -0.28 3.16
N CYS A 97 9.05 -1.47 3.00
CA CYS A 97 10.50 -1.62 2.79
C CYS A 97 10.95 -0.82 1.55
N CYS A 98 10.19 -0.86 0.46
CA CYS A 98 10.51 -0.15 -0.77
C CYS A 98 10.47 1.39 -0.60
N ILE A 99 9.53 1.89 0.20
CA ILE A 99 9.40 3.32 0.53
C ILE A 99 10.56 3.75 1.45
N HIS A 100 10.79 3.01 2.54
CA HIS A 100 11.80 3.34 3.55
C HIS A 100 13.23 3.20 3.02
N GLN A 101 13.50 2.25 2.12
CA GLN A 101 14.82 2.10 1.48
C GLN A 101 15.20 3.33 0.65
N LYS A 102 14.22 4.09 0.16
CA LYS A 102 14.44 5.36 -0.53
C LYS A 102 14.49 6.57 0.42
N GLY A 103 14.43 6.34 1.73
CA GLY A 103 14.46 7.36 2.78
C GLY A 103 13.14 8.09 3.02
N TYR A 104 12.05 7.65 2.40
CA TYR A 104 10.72 8.25 2.59
C TYR A 104 9.98 7.63 3.76
N VAL A 105 9.08 8.40 4.39
CA VAL A 105 8.14 7.91 5.40
C VAL A 105 6.72 8.25 4.97
N HIS A 106 5.85 7.25 4.83
CA HIS A 106 4.51 7.45 4.25
C HIS A 106 3.60 8.38 5.08
N CYS A 107 3.66 8.27 6.41
CA CYS A 107 2.93 9.05 7.42
C CYS A 107 1.39 8.99 7.42
N ASP A 108 0.72 8.50 6.36
CA ASP A 108 -0.74 8.34 6.34
C ASP A 108 -1.18 6.90 6.00
N LEU A 109 -0.60 5.92 6.71
CA LEU A 109 -0.97 4.51 6.50
C LEU A 109 -2.30 4.20 7.17
N LYS A 110 -3.32 3.97 6.36
CA LYS A 110 -4.66 3.55 6.77
C LYS A 110 -5.31 2.69 5.70
N PRO A 111 -6.32 1.85 6.02
CA PRO A 111 -6.95 0.96 5.03
C PRO A 111 -7.48 1.65 3.78
N LYS A 112 -7.93 2.90 3.86
CA LYS A 112 -8.40 3.69 2.71
C LYS A 112 -7.28 4.04 1.71
N ASN A 113 -6.04 4.10 2.19
CA ASN A 113 -4.86 4.44 1.40
C ASN A 113 -4.16 3.20 0.84
N ILE A 114 -4.75 2.00 1.01
CA ILE A 114 -4.23 0.76 0.43
C ILE A 114 -5.18 0.33 -0.68
N ILE A 115 -4.67 0.21 -1.89
CA ILE A 115 -5.47 -0.18 -3.06
C ILE A 115 -5.37 -1.69 -3.26
N VAL A 116 -6.52 -2.32 -3.51
CA VAL A 116 -6.63 -3.74 -3.82
C VAL A 116 -6.75 -3.91 -5.34
N PHE A 117 -5.93 -4.79 -5.90
CA PHE A 117 -5.98 -5.25 -7.27
C PHE A 117 -6.26 -6.75 -7.29
N VAL A 118 -6.74 -7.28 -8.40
CA VAL A 118 -6.89 -8.72 -8.61
C VAL A 118 -6.05 -9.07 -9.83
N ASN A 119 -5.07 -9.95 -9.71
CA ASN A 119 -4.29 -10.34 -10.89
C ASN A 119 -5.12 -11.27 -11.81
N ASP A 120 -4.57 -11.61 -12.98
CA ASP A 120 -5.23 -12.46 -13.99
C ASP A 120 -5.61 -13.86 -13.45
N HIS A 121 -5.03 -14.27 -12.31
CA HIS A 121 -5.32 -15.54 -11.63
C HIS A 121 -6.37 -15.41 -10.50
N GLY A 122 -7.02 -14.25 -10.36
CA GLY A 122 -8.01 -14.00 -9.30
C GLY A 122 -7.39 -13.72 -7.92
N VAL A 123 -6.06 -13.60 -7.81
CA VAL A 123 -5.36 -13.38 -6.55
C VAL A 123 -5.29 -11.88 -6.24
N LYS A 124 -5.68 -11.52 -5.02
CA LYS A 124 -5.66 -10.13 -4.55
C LYS A 124 -4.24 -9.62 -4.32
N GLN A 125 -3.94 -8.42 -4.80
CA GLN A 125 -2.68 -7.70 -4.66
C GLN A 125 -2.92 -6.36 -3.92
N LEU A 126 -2.07 -5.99 -2.97
CA LEU A 126 -2.16 -4.74 -2.21
C LEU A 126 -1.03 -3.80 -2.61
N LYS A 127 -1.36 -2.52 -2.85
CA LYS A 127 -0.36 -1.46 -3.03
C LYS A 127 -0.69 -0.25 -2.15
N ILE A 128 0.36 0.34 -1.58
CA ILE A 128 0.27 1.58 -0.79
C ILE A 128 0.04 2.75 -1.74
N ALA A 129 -0.89 3.63 -1.40
CA ALA A 129 -1.26 4.82 -2.16
C ALA A 129 -1.42 6.04 -1.25
N ASP A 130 -1.63 7.20 -1.88
CA ASP A 130 -1.80 8.51 -1.24
C ASP A 130 -0.60 8.99 -0.41
N PHE A 131 0.39 9.51 -1.11
CA PHE A 131 1.64 10.03 -0.56
C PHE A 131 1.56 11.51 -0.16
N GLY A 132 0.35 12.07 -0.02
CA GLY A 132 0.17 13.50 0.26
C GLY A 132 0.81 13.98 1.55
N MET A 133 0.99 13.09 2.53
CA MET A 133 1.64 13.37 3.82
C MET A 133 3.07 12.82 3.93
N THR A 134 3.63 12.28 2.83
CA THR A 134 4.92 11.59 2.87
C THR A 134 6.07 12.54 3.21
N LYS A 135 6.89 12.17 4.19
CA LYS A 135 8.12 12.87 4.55
C LYS A 135 9.28 12.45 3.64
N GLU A 136 10.09 13.44 3.27
CA GLU A 136 11.26 13.27 2.42
C GLU A 136 12.50 12.86 3.22
N PRO A 137 13.47 12.19 2.58
CA PRO A 137 14.75 11.90 3.20
C PRO A 137 15.45 13.18 3.67
N GLY A 138 16.03 13.18 4.87
CA GLY A 138 16.85 14.27 5.38
C GLY A 138 16.09 15.45 6.00
N ARG A 139 14.76 15.37 6.15
CA ARG A 139 14.00 16.29 7.03
C ARG A 139 13.82 15.65 8.40
N GLU A 140 14.74 15.97 9.32
CA GLU A 140 14.57 15.65 10.73
C GLU A 140 13.54 16.61 11.33
N GLU A 141 12.45 16.07 11.84
CA GLU A 141 11.53 16.81 12.71
C GLU A 141 11.26 15.94 13.92
N GLU A 142 11.41 16.52 15.10
CA GLU A 142 11.03 15.91 16.36
C GLU A 142 9.52 15.65 16.36
N THR A 143 9.12 14.38 16.35
CA THR A 143 7.72 14.01 16.54
C THR A 143 7.38 14.11 18.03
N ASN A 144 6.92 15.27 18.47
CA ASN A 144 6.26 15.45 19.75
C ASN A 144 4.76 15.12 19.60
N SER A 145 4.42 13.84 19.71
CA SER A 145 3.04 13.44 19.98
C SER A 145 2.97 12.84 21.38
N ASN A 146 2.48 13.65 22.32
CA ASN A 146 2.19 13.25 23.70
C ASN A 146 0.83 12.54 23.84
N GLU A 147 0.11 12.30 22.75
CA GLU A 147 -1.17 11.60 22.77
C GLU A 147 -0.98 10.09 22.68
N GLU A 148 -1.59 9.42 23.66
CA GLU A 148 -1.54 7.98 23.86
C GLU A 148 -2.78 7.36 23.20
N PRO A 149 -2.67 6.69 22.04
CA PRO A 149 -3.77 5.87 21.58
C PRO A 149 -3.86 4.66 22.51
N GLU A 150 -5.00 4.46 23.18
CA GLU A 150 -5.25 3.22 23.90
C GLU A 150 -5.09 2.03 22.94
N LEU A 151 -4.05 1.24 23.15
CA LEU A 151 -3.70 0.13 22.27
C LEU A 151 -4.49 -1.11 22.66
N TYR A 152 -5.70 -1.23 22.13
CA TYR A 152 -6.49 -2.45 22.26
C TYR A 152 -5.98 -3.52 21.28
N LEU A 153 -5.31 -4.55 21.81
CA LEU A 153 -5.01 -5.75 21.03
C LEU A 153 -6.30 -6.56 20.81
N PRO A 154 -6.57 -7.02 19.59
CA PRO A 154 -7.74 -7.85 19.31
C PRO A 154 -7.68 -9.15 20.10
N GLN A 155 -8.75 -9.47 20.84
CA GLN A 155 -8.84 -10.70 21.63
C GLN A 155 -8.82 -11.95 20.73
N ASN A 156 -9.54 -11.87 19.61
CA ASN A 156 -9.71 -12.92 18.60
C ASN A 156 -8.55 -12.96 17.59
N MET A 157 -7.32 -13.07 18.09
CA MET A 157 -6.11 -13.15 17.28
C MET A 157 -5.12 -14.13 17.92
N SER A 158 -4.38 -14.86 17.09
CA SER A 158 -3.32 -15.75 17.56
C SER A 158 -2.25 -15.01 18.37
N GLU A 159 -1.54 -15.72 19.24
CA GLU A 159 -0.44 -15.13 20.01
C GLU A 159 0.67 -14.58 19.10
N LYS A 160 0.90 -15.21 17.94
CA LYS A 160 1.84 -14.69 16.92
C LYS A 160 1.36 -13.34 16.35
N GLY A 161 0.05 -13.18 16.12
CA GLY A 161 -0.51 -11.91 15.69
C GLY A 161 -0.40 -10.82 16.77
N LYS A 162 -0.68 -11.18 18.03
CA LYS A 162 -0.51 -10.28 19.17
C LYS A 162 0.95 -9.86 19.36
N ASP A 163 1.90 -10.80 19.27
CA ASP A 163 3.33 -10.48 19.35
C ASP A 163 3.77 -9.57 18.20
N PHE A 164 3.33 -9.84 16.96
CA PHE A 164 3.59 -8.96 15.82
C PHE A 164 3.13 -7.53 16.09
N LEU A 165 1.90 -7.35 16.62
CA LEU A 165 1.38 -6.03 16.98
C LEU A 165 2.20 -5.35 18.08
N ARG A 166 2.65 -6.09 19.10
CA ARG A 166 3.51 -5.54 20.16
C ARG A 166 4.85 -5.03 19.61
N LYS A 167 5.41 -5.66 18.57
CA LYS A 167 6.64 -5.16 17.90
C LYS A 167 6.40 -3.92 17.05
N CYS A 168 5.20 -3.77 16.47
CA CYS A 168 4.79 -2.58 15.71
C CYS A 168 4.48 -1.38 16.61
N LEU A 169 3.80 -1.62 17.73
CA LEU A 169 3.19 -0.60 18.58
C LEU A 169 4.10 -0.22 19.76
N VAL A 170 5.41 -0.08 19.49
CA VAL A 170 6.40 0.36 20.48
C VAL A 170 6.50 1.88 20.46
N ARG A 171 6.37 2.53 21.63
CA ARG A 171 6.44 4.00 21.76
C ARG A 171 7.77 4.56 21.29
N ASP A 172 8.88 4.06 21.83
CA ASP A 172 10.23 4.47 21.44
C ASP A 172 10.51 4.02 19.99
N PRO A 173 10.63 4.96 19.02
CA PRO A 173 10.86 4.60 17.62
C PRO A 173 12.15 3.81 17.41
N ARG A 174 13.16 3.96 18.28
CA ARG A 174 14.44 3.25 18.21
C ARG A 174 14.31 1.79 18.64
N LYS A 175 13.32 1.47 19.46
CA LYS A 175 13.00 0.10 19.89
C LYS A 175 11.94 -0.56 19.01
N ARG A 176 11.22 0.24 18.21
CA ARG A 176 10.20 -0.24 17.26
C ARG A 176 10.85 -1.02 16.13
N TRP A 177 10.27 -2.15 15.79
CA TRP A 177 10.81 -2.97 14.71
C TRP A 177 10.61 -2.30 13.35
N THR A 178 11.63 -2.39 12.49
CA THR A 178 11.53 -1.91 11.11
C THR A 178 10.67 -2.85 10.27
N ALA A 179 10.13 -2.35 9.14
CA ALA A 179 9.40 -3.19 8.19
C ALA A 179 10.22 -4.41 7.72
N LYS A 180 11.54 -4.24 7.58
CA LYS A 180 12.48 -5.32 7.22
C LYS A 180 12.57 -6.39 8.30
N MET A 181 12.64 -6.01 9.58
CA MET A 181 12.62 -6.95 10.70
C MET A 181 11.28 -7.68 10.80
N LEU A 182 10.18 -6.95 10.67
CA LEU A 182 8.82 -7.49 10.70
C LEU A 182 8.55 -8.51 9.58
N LEU A 183 9.21 -8.39 8.41
CA LEU A 183 9.10 -9.39 7.34
C LEU A 183 9.61 -10.78 7.74
N ASN A 184 10.51 -10.85 8.72
CA ASN A 184 11.07 -12.09 9.26
C ASN A 184 10.33 -12.58 10.51
N HIS A 185 9.35 -11.84 11.00
CA HIS A 185 8.54 -12.27 12.12
C HIS A 185 7.67 -13.49 11.74
N PRO A 186 7.50 -14.52 12.60
CA PRO A 186 6.74 -15.73 12.28
C PRO A 186 5.35 -15.49 11.67
N PHE A 187 4.62 -14.50 12.18
CA PHE A 187 3.32 -14.09 11.63
C PHE A 187 3.38 -13.70 10.12
N ALA A 188 4.40 -12.95 9.71
CA ALA A 188 4.58 -12.50 8.33
C ALA A 188 5.22 -13.59 7.43
N VAL A 189 6.04 -14.47 8.01
CA VAL A 189 6.63 -15.61 7.29
C VAL A 189 5.56 -16.63 6.90
N GLU A 190 4.62 -16.95 7.79
CA GLU A 190 3.48 -17.84 7.46
C GLU A 190 2.64 -17.29 6.31
N GLY A 191 2.46 -15.96 6.24
CA GLY A 191 1.81 -15.31 5.11
C GLY A 191 2.52 -15.53 3.77
N HIS A 192 3.84 -15.74 3.76
CA HIS A 192 4.57 -16.08 2.55
C HIS A 192 4.20 -17.46 2.04
N THR A 193 4.22 -18.45 2.92
CA THR A 193 3.92 -19.85 2.60
C THR A 193 2.49 -19.98 2.09
N LEU A 194 1.53 -19.31 2.75
CA LEU A 194 0.14 -19.29 2.33
C LEU A 194 -0.04 -18.62 0.96
N SER A 195 0.67 -17.52 0.70
CA SER A 195 0.64 -16.86 -0.61
C SER A 195 1.16 -17.77 -1.73
N LEU A 196 2.21 -18.56 -1.47
CA LEU A 196 2.73 -19.53 -2.45
C LEU A 196 1.71 -20.65 -2.71
N MET A 197 1.04 -21.13 -1.65
CA MET A 197 -0.01 -22.14 -1.77
C MET A 197 -1.24 -21.63 -2.56
N GLU A 198 -1.67 -20.39 -2.34
CA GLU A 198 -2.77 -19.77 -3.11
C GLU A 198 -2.39 -19.65 -4.59
N GLN A 199 -1.15 -19.25 -4.91
CA GLN A 199 -0.67 -19.15 -6.28
C GLN A 199 -0.64 -20.51 -6.99
N VAL A 200 -0.08 -21.53 -6.34
CA VAL A 200 -0.05 -22.90 -6.88
C VAL A 200 -1.46 -23.40 -7.14
N ARG A 201 -2.38 -23.24 -6.18
CA ARG A 201 -3.77 -23.69 -6.34
C ARG A 201 -4.48 -23.03 -7.52
N CYS A 202 -4.22 -21.74 -7.80
CA CYS A 202 -4.78 -21.05 -8.96
C CYS A 202 -4.16 -21.51 -10.30
N SER A 203 -2.92 -22.01 -10.30
CA SER A 203 -2.27 -22.51 -11.52
C SER A 203 -2.75 -23.90 -11.97
N TYR A 204 -3.43 -24.66 -11.11
CA TYR A 204 -3.87 -26.05 -11.39
C TYR A 204 -5.40 -26.24 -11.45
N ASN A 205 -6.20 -25.19 -11.30
CA ASN A 205 -7.65 -25.26 -11.55
C ASN A 205 -7.92 -24.66 -12.94
N PHE A 206 -8.05 -25.54 -13.95
CA PHE A 206 -8.55 -25.22 -15.29
C PHE A 206 -10.08 -25.04 -15.27
#